data_AF-A0A1I6B126-F1
#
_entry.id   AF-A0A1I6B126-F1
#
_cell.length_a   1.000
_cell.length_b   1.000
_cell.length_c   1.000
_cell.angle_alpha   90.00
_cell.angle_beta   90.00
_cell.angle_gamma   90.00
#
_symmetry.space_group_name_H-M   'P 1'
#
loop_
_entity.id
_entity.type
_entity.pdbx_description
1 polymer ?
#
loop_
_entity_poly.entity_id
_entity_poly.type
_entity_poly.pdbx_seq_one_letter_code
_entity_poly.pdbx_strand_id
1 'polypeptide(L)'
;MIIYITIILAFVLLQLIKEIYPRIHTIVYTIYIFLFLTYILTVFIIPLVSQYINVLPTNLLPVFKLLTFSVVLLFLSQIIEDLLLDYEYTSLASLFTFTTKAILLIVWLNHMQQFYDKFISILGLLS
;
A
#
# COMPACT_ATOMS: atom_id res chain seq x y z
N MET A 1 15.47 9.98 -17.06
CA MET A 1 14.77 10.91 -17.98
C MET A 1 13.81 10.20 -18.91
N ILE A 2 14.25 9.20 -19.67
CA ILE A 2 13.40 8.42 -20.61
C ILE A 2 12.15 7.83 -19.94
N ILE A 3 12.28 7.22 -18.75
CA ILE A 3 11.17 6.59 -18.03
C ILE A 3 10.04 7.59 -17.69
N TYR A 4 10.38 8.81 -17.27
CA TYR A 4 9.39 9.84 -16.95
C TYR A 4 8.63 10.30 -18.20
N ILE A 5 9.32 10.40 -19.33
CA ILE A 5 8.71 10.71 -20.62
C ILE A 5 7.75 9.59 -21.03
N THR A 6 8.13 8.32 -20.83
CA THR A 6 7.25 7.17 -21.12
C THR A 6 5.98 7.16 -20.28
N ILE A 7 6.07 7.55 -18.99
CA ILE A 7 4.91 7.65 -18.09
C ILE A 7 3.97 8.77 -18.57
N ILE A 8 4.50 9.94 -18.90
CA ILE A 8 3.70 11.07 -19.41
C ILE A 8 3.00 10.70 -20.72
N LEU A 9 3.71 10.06 -21.64
CA LEU A 9 3.18 9.68 -22.95
C LEU A 9 2.09 8.61 -22.83
N ALA A 10 2.23 7.68 -21.89
CA ALA A 10 1.21 6.69 -21.59
C ALA A 10 -0.03 7.30 -20.90
N PHE A 11 0.13 8.30 -20.03
CA PHE A 11 -0.99 9.08 -19.48
C PHE A 11 -1.77 9.82 -20.58
N VAL A 12 -1.06 10.42 -21.54
CA VAL A 12 -1.68 11.12 -22.70
C VAL A 12 -2.42 10.12 -23.60
N LEU A 13 -1.85 8.94 -23.87
CA LEU A 13 -2.51 7.87 -24.63
C LEU A 13 -3.77 7.35 -23.92
N LEU A 14 -3.72 7.20 -22.59
CA LEU A 14 -4.88 6.82 -21.79
C LEU A 14 -5.99 7.86 -21.87
N GLN A 15 -5.64 9.14 -21.79
CA GLN A 15 -6.61 10.22 -21.91
C GLN A 15 -7.28 10.25 -23.29
N LEU A 16 -6.56 9.91 -24.35
CA LEU A 16 -7.09 9.73 -25.70
C LEU A 16 -8.04 8.53 -25.82
N ILE A 17 -7.74 7.42 -25.15
CA ILE A 17 -8.62 6.23 -25.12
C ILE A 17 -9.93 6.52 -24.37
N LYS A 18 -9.92 7.43 -23.40
CA LYS A 18 -11.12 7.90 -22.67
C LYS A 18 -12.17 8.50 -23.60
N GLU A 19 -11.74 9.26 -24.60
CA GLU A 19 -12.63 9.92 -25.57
C GLU A 19 -13.15 8.97 -26.65
N ILE A 20 -12.38 7.94 -27.03
CA ILE A 20 -12.71 7.08 -28.18
C ILE A 20 -13.52 5.84 -27.76
N TYR A 21 -13.20 5.21 -26.61
CA TYR A 21 -13.90 4.02 -26.12
C TYR A 21 -13.99 4.00 -24.58
N PRO A 22 -15.07 4.53 -23.98
CA PRO A 22 -15.17 4.66 -22.52
C PRO A 22 -15.14 3.31 -21.78
N ARG A 23 -15.66 2.23 -22.36
CA ARG A 23 -15.63 0.89 -21.74
C ARG A 23 -14.25 0.22 -21.75
N ILE A 24 -13.44 0.46 -22.78
CA ILE A 24 -12.08 -0.10 -22.86
C ILE A 24 -11.12 0.75 -22.01
N HIS A 25 -11.36 2.07 -21.96
CA HIS A 25 -10.61 2.98 -21.11
C HIS A 25 -10.57 2.51 -19.66
N THR A 26 -11.72 2.16 -19.07
CA THR A 26 -11.85 1.58 -17.73
C THR A 26 -10.88 0.41 -17.46
N ILE A 27 -10.85 -0.56 -18.37
CA ILE A 27 -10.03 -1.78 -18.20
C ILE A 27 -8.54 -1.45 -18.36
N VAL A 28 -8.20 -0.68 -19.40
CA VAL A 28 -6.80 -0.32 -19.69
C VAL A 28 -6.25 0.61 -18.61
N TYR A 29 -7.05 1.54 -18.10
CA TYR A 29 -6.71 2.45 -17.01
C TYR A 29 -6.44 1.69 -15.72
N THR A 30 -7.29 0.72 -15.37
CA THR A 30 -7.09 -0.14 -14.19
C THR A 30 -5.79 -0.94 -14.29
N ILE A 31 -5.53 -1.58 -15.44
CA ILE A 31 -4.28 -2.33 -15.67
C ILE A 31 -3.06 -1.40 -15.58
N TYR A 32 -3.17 -0.20 -16.17
CA TYR A 32 -2.08 0.76 -16.16
C TYR A 32 -1.78 1.30 -14.77
N ILE A 33 -2.80 1.64 -13.97
CA ILE A 33 -2.64 2.00 -12.56
C ILE A 33 -1.94 0.88 -11.79
N PHE A 34 -2.34 -0.37 -12.01
CA PHE A 34 -1.73 -1.51 -11.31
C PHE A 34 -0.26 -1.68 -11.68
N LEU A 35 0.08 -1.55 -12.97
CA LEU A 35 1.46 -1.56 -13.46
C LEU A 35 2.28 -0.40 -12.89
N PHE A 36 1.71 0.80 -12.90
CA PHE A 36 2.35 2.00 -12.38
C PHE A 36 2.61 1.90 -10.87
N LEU A 37 1.64 1.39 -10.12
CA LEU A 37 1.77 1.19 -8.68
C LEU A 37 2.82 0.12 -8.36
N THR A 38 2.84 -0.99 -9.12
CA THR A 38 3.87 -2.03 -9.01
C THR A 38 5.25 -1.46 -9.29
N TYR A 39 5.37 -0.63 -10.33
CA TYR A 39 6.63 0.06 -10.67
C TYR A 39 7.10 0.98 -9.55
N ILE A 40 6.21 1.81 -8.98
CA ILE A 40 6.51 2.67 -7.84
C ILE A 40 6.99 1.86 -6.64
N LEU A 41 6.28 0.80 -6.30
CA LEU A 41 6.64 -0.07 -5.20
C LEU A 41 8.03 -0.67 -5.39
N THR A 42 8.30 -1.22 -6.56
CA THR A 42 9.52 -2.00 -6.81
C THR A 42 10.75 -1.12 -7.00
N VAL A 43 10.62 0.02 -7.67
CA VAL A 43 11.76 0.88 -8.04
C VAL A 43 12.04 1.96 -7.01
N PHE A 44 11.02 2.45 -6.31
CA PHE A 44 11.20 3.53 -5.33
C PHE A 44 11.03 3.04 -3.90
N ILE A 45 9.90 2.41 -3.58
CA ILE A 45 9.57 2.11 -2.17
C ILE A 45 10.46 1.00 -1.60
N ILE A 46 10.59 -0.15 -2.27
CA ILE A 46 11.41 -1.28 -1.79
C ILE A 46 12.87 -0.89 -1.55
N PRO A 47 13.60 -0.29 -2.50
CA PRO A 47 15.01 0.06 -2.29
C PRO A 47 15.19 1.13 -1.22
N LEU A 48 14.28 2.11 -1.13
CA LEU A 48 14.32 3.15 -0.11
C LEU A 48 14.11 2.56 1.29
N VAL A 49 13.09 1.71 1.45
CA VAL A 49 12.85 0.97 2.71
C VAL A 49 14.04 0.08 3.08
N SER A 50 14.66 -0.59 2.11
CA SER A 50 15.85 -1.43 2.33
C SER A 50 17.05 -0.62 2.83
N GLN A 51 17.26 0.59 2.31
CA GLN A 51 18.33 1.48 2.79
C GLN A 51 18.14 1.89 4.25
N TYR A 52 16.91 2.24 4.66
CA TYR A 52 16.64 2.64 6.04
C TYR A 52 16.65 1.46 7.02
N ILE A 53 16.21 0.26 6.59
CA ILE A 53 16.25 -0.94 7.43
C ILE A 53 17.67 -1.29 7.87
N ASN A 54 18.68 -1.07 7.03
CA ASN A 54 20.08 -1.39 7.36
C ASN A 54 20.72 -0.44 8.38
N VAL A 55 20.11 0.75 8.60
CA VAL A 55 20.61 1.77 9.53
C VAL A 55 19.88 1.68 10.88
N LEU A 56 18.73 0.99 10.94
CA LEU A 56 17.96 0.86 12.18
C LEU A 56 18.53 -0.22 13.12
N PRO A 57 18.52 0.02 14.44
CA PRO A 57 18.83 -1.02 15.42
C PRO A 57 17.87 -2.21 15.24
N THR A 58 18.41 -3.43 15.34
CA THR A 58 17.66 -4.70 15.16
C THR A 58 16.41 -4.82 16.03
N ASN A 59 16.37 -4.12 17.17
CA ASN A 59 15.22 -4.11 18.07
C ASN A 59 14.03 -3.27 17.57
N LEU A 60 14.26 -2.25 16.74
CA LEU A 60 13.21 -1.38 16.16
C LEU A 60 12.75 -1.84 14.78
N LEU A 61 13.51 -2.77 14.19
CA LEU A 61 13.30 -3.35 12.87
C LEU A 61 11.89 -3.98 12.67
N PRO A 62 11.31 -4.70 13.66
CA PRO A 62 9.95 -5.24 13.54
C PRO A 62 8.88 -4.15 13.46
N VAL A 63 8.98 -3.12 14.30
CA VAL A 63 8.03 -1.99 14.36
C VAL A 63 8.10 -1.18 13.06
N PHE A 64 9.32 -0.92 12.57
CA PHE A 64 9.52 -0.19 11.33
C PHE A 64 8.96 -0.92 10.11
N LYS A 65 9.15 -2.25 10.03
CA LYS A 65 8.55 -3.09 8.99
C LYS A 65 7.01 -3.04 9.04
N LEU A 66 6.45 -3.11 10.25
CA LEU A 66 5.00 -3.12 10.45
C LEU A 66 4.37 -1.75 10.15
N LEU A 67 5.05 -0.65 10.50
CA LEU A 67 4.67 0.71 10.10
C LEU A 67 4.72 0.88 8.59
N THR A 68 5.81 0.46 7.95
CA THR A 68 5.97 0.56 6.49
C THR A 68 4.87 -0.25 5.77
N PHE A 69 4.61 -1.48 6.23
CA PHE A 69 3.50 -2.29 5.74
C PHE A 69 2.15 -1.57 5.92
N SER A 70 1.92 -0.96 7.08
CA SER A 70 0.68 -0.24 7.35
C SER A 70 0.47 0.94 6.41
N VAL A 71 1.50 1.75 6.19
CA VAL A 71 1.45 2.90 5.29
C VAL A 71 1.20 2.45 3.86
N VAL A 72 1.93 1.45 3.37
CA VAL A 72 1.76 0.93 2.01
C VAL A 72 0.35 0.36 1.81
N LEU A 73 -0.16 -0.40 2.79
CA LEU A 73 -1.49 -1.00 2.70
C LEU A 73 -2.59 0.06 2.72
N LEU A 74 -2.45 1.12 3.53
CA LEU A 74 -3.40 2.25 3.54
C LEU A 74 -3.38 3.00 2.21
N PHE A 75 -2.20 3.30 1.66
CA PHE A 75 -2.08 3.95 0.36
C PHE A 75 -2.71 3.12 -0.76
N LEU A 76 -2.43 1.81 -0.77
CA LEU A 76 -3.02 0.89 -1.73
C LEU A 76 -4.55 0.86 -1.59
N SER A 77 -5.04 0.84 -0.35
CA SER A 77 -6.48 0.84 -0.06
C SER A 77 -7.17 2.09 -0.56
N GLN A 78 -6.55 3.25 -0.37
CA GLN A 78 -7.09 4.53 -0.85
C GLN A 78 -7.12 4.60 -2.38
N ILE A 79 -6.07 4.13 -3.06
CA ILE A 79 -6.06 4.08 -4.54
C ILE A 79 -7.16 3.17 -5.07
N ILE A 80 -7.40 2.03 -4.41
CA ILE A 80 -8.46 1.09 -4.79
C ILE A 80 -9.84 1.68 -4.48
N GLU A 81 -10.01 2.34 -3.33
CA GLU A 81 -11.25 3.03 -2.95
C GLU A 81 -11.64 4.10 -3.98
N ASP A 82 -10.71 4.98 -4.34
CA ASP A 82 -10.94 6.02 -5.36
C ASP A 82 -11.32 5.40 -6.72
N LEU A 83 -10.65 4.30 -7.10
CA LEU A 83 -10.96 3.56 -8.32
C LEU A 83 -12.38 2.94 -8.28
N LEU A 84 -12.80 2.38 -7.14
CA LEU A 84 -14.13 1.79 -6.99
C LEU A 84 -15.24 2.85 -6.95
N LEU A 85 -14.95 4.02 -6.38
CA LEU A 85 -15.87 5.16 -6.39
C LEU A 85 -16.09 5.70 -7.81
N ASP A 86 -15.04 5.77 -8.61
CA ASP A 86 -15.12 6.15 -10.04
C ASP A 86 -15.99 5.18 -10.87
N TYR A 87 -16.14 3.93 -10.42
CA TYR A 87 -17.02 2.92 -11.03
C TYR A 87 -18.40 2.80 -10.36
N GLU A 88 -18.77 3.77 -9.52
CA GLU A 88 -20.05 3.81 -8.77
C GLU A 88 -20.24 2.65 -7.76
N TYR A 89 -19.20 1.87 -7.47
CA TYR A 89 -19.23 0.77 -6.49
C TYR A 89 -18.99 1.27 -5.05
N THR A 90 -19.79 2.25 -4.61
CA THR A 90 -19.65 2.95 -3.32
C THR A 90 -19.70 2.03 -2.09
N SER A 91 -20.62 1.07 -2.07
CA SER A 91 -20.74 0.09 -0.98
C SER A 91 -19.54 -0.86 -0.92
N LEU A 92 -18.95 -1.19 -2.08
CA LEU A 92 -17.80 -2.09 -2.15
C LEU A 92 -16.51 -1.34 -1.75
N ALA A 93 -16.40 -0.06 -2.15
CA ALA A 93 -15.32 0.83 -1.77
C ALA A 93 -15.23 0.95 -0.25
N SER A 94 -16.33 1.34 0.40
CA SER A 94 -16.40 1.49 1.87
C SER A 94 -16.13 0.20 2.64
N LEU A 95 -16.60 -0.95 2.17
CA LEU A 95 -16.28 -2.25 2.75
C LEU A 95 -14.78 -2.55 2.65
N PHE A 96 -14.16 -2.26 1.50
CA PHE A 96 -12.73 -2.49 1.29
C PHE A 96 -11.86 -1.64 2.22
N THR A 97 -12.19 -0.36 2.39
CA THR A 97 -11.50 0.53 3.33
C THR A 97 -11.67 0.05 4.78
N PHE A 98 -12.89 -0.37 5.14
CA PHE A 98 -13.17 -0.92 6.47
C PHE A 98 -12.37 -2.20 6.74
N THR A 99 -12.39 -3.16 5.80
CA THR A 99 -11.63 -4.40 5.91
C THR A 99 -10.14 -4.15 6.02
N THR A 100 -9.60 -3.20 5.25
CA THR A 100 -8.18 -2.82 5.34
C THR A 100 -7.83 -2.29 6.73
N LYS A 101 -8.65 -1.38 7.28
CA LYS A 101 -8.46 -0.84 8.63
C LYS A 101 -8.57 -1.94 9.69
N ALA A 102 -9.50 -2.88 9.54
CA ALA A 102 -9.63 -4.02 10.44
C ALA A 102 -8.41 -4.95 10.41
N ILE A 103 -7.88 -5.25 9.22
CA ILE A 103 -6.65 -6.05 9.06
C ILE A 103 -5.48 -5.35 9.76
N LEU A 104 -5.32 -4.04 9.58
CA LEU A 104 -4.27 -3.28 10.27
C LEU A 104 -4.41 -3.36 11.78
N LEU A 105 -5.63 -3.21 12.29
CA LEU A 105 -5.90 -3.30 13.71
C LEU A 105 -5.51 -4.68 14.27
N ILE A 106 -5.87 -5.77 13.57
CA ILE A 106 -5.50 -7.13 13.96
C ILE A 106 -3.97 -7.33 13.94
N VAL A 107 -3.30 -6.86 12.90
CA VAL A 107 -1.84 -6.98 12.76
C VAL A 107 -1.12 -6.22 13.89
N TRP A 108 -1.59 -5.02 14.22
CA TRP A 108 -1.05 -4.25 15.35
C TRP A 108 -1.34 -4.90 16.70
N LEU A 109 -2.54 -5.43 16.93
CA LEU A 109 -2.87 -6.16 18.16
C LEU A 109 -1.96 -7.38 18.35
N ASN A 110 -1.75 -8.18 17.31
CA ASN A 110 -0.84 -9.32 17.36
C ASN A 110 0.61 -8.90 17.68
N HIS A 111 1.06 -7.77 17.13
CA HIS A 111 2.39 -7.24 17.43
C HIS A 111 2.50 -6.73 18.88
N MET A 112 1.47 -6.06 19.39
CA MET A 112 1.41 -5.58 20.77
C MET A 112 1.38 -6.75 21.77
N GLN A 113 0.71 -7.86 21.44
CA GLN A 113 0.73 -9.07 22.27
C GLN A 113 2.16 -9.61 22.42
N GLN A 114 2.91 -9.73 21.32
CA GLN A 114 4.31 -10.17 21.36
C GLN A 114 5.22 -9.21 22.16
N PHE A 115 4.92 -7.90 22.11
CA PHE A 115 5.64 -6.91 22.91
C PHE A 115 5.31 -7.05 24.40
N TYR A 116 4.04 -7.27 24.72
CA TYR A 116 3.55 -7.45 26.09
C TYR A 116 4.16 -8.70 26.75
N ASP A 117 4.21 -9.83 26.05
CA ASP A 117 4.82 -11.07 26.55
C ASP A 117 6.32 -10.88 26.87
N LYS A 118 7.05 -10.18 26.00
CA LYS A 118 8.47 -9.83 26.23
C LYS A 118 8.63 -8.83 27.38
N PHE A 119 7.75 -7.85 27.48
CA PHE A 119 7.79 -6.84 28.53
C PHE A 119 7.55 -7.45 29.91
N ILE A 120 6.57 -8.36 30.04
CA ILE A 120 6.32 -9.09 31.29
C ILE A 120 7.46 -10.04 31.63
N SER A 121 8.04 -10.73 30.64
CA SER A 121 9.22 -11.57 30.83
C SER A 121 10.42 -10.78 31.38
N ILE A 122 10.64 -9.55 30.89
CA ILE A 122 11.71 -8.67 31.37
C ILE A 122 11.41 -8.11 32.78
N LEU A 123 10.14 -7.87 33.10
CA LEU A 123 9.70 -7.42 34.43
C LEU A 123 9.73 -8.53 35.50
N GLY A 124 10.05 -9.78 35.13
CA GLY A 124 10.16 -10.89 36.09
C GLY A 124 8.84 -11.27 36.77
N LEU A 125 7.70 -10.84 36.22
CA LEU A 125 6.36 -11.12 36.74
C LEU A 125 5.77 -12.46 36.27
N LEU A 126 6.48 -13.16 35.36
CA LEU A 126 6.26 -14.57 35.03
C LEU A 126 7.46 -15.37 35.57
N SER A 127 7.39 -15.72 36.86
CA SER A 127 8.12 -16.85 37.42
C SER A 127 7.42 -18.16 37.08
#